data_AF-A0A5N3SBC0-F1
#
_entry.id   AF-A0A5N3SBC0-F1
#
_cell.length_a   1.000
_cell.length_b   1.000
_cell.length_c   1.000
_cell.angle_alpha   90.00
_cell.angle_beta   90.00
_cell.angle_gamma   90.00
#
_symmetry.space_group_name_H-M   'P 1'
#
loop_
_entity.id
_entity.type
_entity.pdbx_description
1 polymer ?
#
loop_
_entity_poly.entity_id
_entity_poly.type
_entity_poly.pdbx_seq_one_letter_code
_entity_poly.pdbx_strand_id
1 'polypeptide(L)'
;MFAVLSMIILVIIIIALLMNYFLCRSFHSCWKETARANWQVMGKPDFSEFYQNQLGFFRPITLGSRLDHIGSHELLAKRAHLRWTWLTVLAMLFSACALVGFEADFRPAKSVITPIESIKL
;
A
#
# COMPACT_ATOMS: atom_id res chain seq x y z
N MET A 1 -2.06 7.50 24.27
CA MET A 1 -1.93 6.16 23.67
C MET A 1 -2.19 6.17 22.16
N PHE A 2 -3.36 6.66 21.71
CA PHE A 2 -3.71 6.74 20.27
C PHE A 2 -2.66 7.49 19.42
N ALA A 3 -2.18 8.65 19.86
CA ALA A 3 -1.14 9.39 19.13
C ALA A 3 0.16 8.59 18.89
N VAL A 4 0.60 7.78 19.88
CA VAL A 4 1.80 6.95 19.75
C VAL A 4 1.57 5.81 18.74
N LEU A 5 0.39 5.18 18.79
CA LEU A 5 -0.01 4.16 17.81
C LEU A 5 -0.08 4.72 16.39
N SER A 6 -0.66 5.90 16.21
CA SER A 6 -0.71 6.58 14.90
C SER A 6 0.69 6.87 14.36
N MET A 7 1.62 7.31 15.21
CA MET A 7 3.02 7.52 14.82
C MET A 7 3.70 6.23 14.40
N ILE A 8 3.50 5.12 15.13
CA ILE A 8 4.04 3.81 14.78
C ILE A 8 3.51 3.36 13.41
N ILE A 9 2.20 3.48 13.18
CA ILE A 9 1.58 3.12 11.91
C ILE A 9 2.17 3.95 10.75
N LEU A 10 2.31 5.26 10.94
CA LEU A 10 2.91 6.15 9.95
C LEU A 10 4.36 5.74 9.62
N VAL A 11 5.17 5.44 10.63
CA VAL A 11 6.56 5.00 10.46
C VAL A 11 6.63 3.68 9.68
N ILE A 12 5.75 2.71 9.99
CA ILE A 12 5.71 1.44 9.27
C ILE A 12 5.32 1.66 7.79
N ILE A 13 4.35 2.54 7.52
CA ILE A 13 3.96 2.88 6.14
C ILE A 13 5.15 3.50 5.38
N ILE A 14 5.85 4.46 5.99
CA ILE A 14 7.01 5.11 5.37
C ILE A 14 8.10 4.08 5.05
N ILE A 15 8.44 3.22 6.01
CA ILE A 15 9.44 2.17 5.82
C ILE A 15 9.00 1.20 4.71
N ALA A 16 7.73 0.79 4.69
CA ALA A 16 7.19 -0.11 3.67
C ALA A 16 7.26 0.50 2.26
N LEU A 17 6.96 1.80 2.12
CA LEU A 17 7.07 2.52 0.84
C LEU A 17 8.54 2.67 0.40
N LEU A 18 9.45 2.96 1.32
CA LEU A 18 10.89 2.99 1.02
C LEU A 18 11.39 1.62 0.56
N MET A 19 11.03 0.54 1.26
CA MET A 19 11.37 -0.82 0.85
C MET A 19 10.75 -1.16 -0.51
N ASN A 20 9.50 -0.77 -0.76
CA ASN A 20 8.84 -0.97 -2.04
C ASN A 20 9.63 -0.35 -3.19
N TYR A 21 10.16 0.87 -3.02
CA TYR A 21 10.99 1.52 -4.04
C TYR A 21 12.23 0.69 -4.42
N PHE A 22 12.99 0.21 -3.43
CA PHE A 22 14.20 -0.59 -3.68
C PHE A 22 13.87 -1.95 -4.30
N LEU A 23 12.84 -2.62 -3.78
CA LEU A 23 12.39 -3.92 -4.28
C LEU A 23 11.81 -3.80 -5.70
N CYS A 24 11.09 -2.71 -5.98
CA CYS A 24 10.58 -2.39 -7.31
C CYS A 24 11.71 -2.24 -8.31
N ARG A 25 12.77 -1.52 -7.93
CA ARG A 25 13.93 -1.33 -8.80
C ARG A 25 14.64 -2.65 -9.10
N SER A 26 14.85 -3.48 -8.07
CA SER A 26 15.44 -4.81 -8.24
C SER A 26 14.59 -5.71 -9.13
N PHE A 27 13.27 -5.71 -8.89
CA PHE A 27 12.31 -6.45 -9.71
C PHE A 27 12.30 -5.97 -11.17
N HIS A 28 12.25 -4.66 -11.41
CA HIS A 28 12.23 -4.09 -12.76
C HIS A 28 13.47 -4.47 -13.56
N SER A 29 14.65 -4.45 -12.93
CA SER A 29 15.90 -4.90 -13.55
C SER A 29 15.85 -6.38 -13.92
N CYS A 30 15.48 -7.24 -12.98
CA CYS A 30 15.33 -8.67 -13.21
C CYS A 30 14.29 -8.95 -14.31
N TRP A 31 13.16 -8.25 -14.27
CA TRP A 31 12.10 -8.38 -15.25
C TRP A 31 12.56 -8.01 -16.66
N LYS A 32 13.41 -6.98 -16.83
CA LYS A 32 14.03 -6.64 -18.12
C LYS A 32 14.88 -7.77 -18.70
N GLU A 33 15.62 -8.46 -17.85
CA GLU A 33 16.51 -9.52 -18.26
C GLU A 33 15.74 -10.80 -18.61
N THR A 34 14.80 -11.20 -17.76
CA THR A 34 14.16 -12.52 -17.86
C THR A 34 12.95 -12.57 -18.78
N ALA A 35 12.27 -11.44 -19.03
CA ALA A 35 10.96 -11.43 -19.70
C ALA A 35 10.93 -10.59 -20.99
N ARG A 36 12.02 -10.54 -21.77
CA ARG A 36 12.16 -9.66 -22.96
C ARG A 36 10.97 -9.67 -23.92
N ALA A 37 10.32 -10.81 -24.13
CA ALA A 37 9.13 -10.92 -25.00
C ALA A 37 7.94 -10.07 -24.49
N ASN A 38 7.71 -10.01 -23.16
CA ASN A 38 6.65 -9.19 -22.58
C ASN A 38 6.88 -7.69 -22.82
N TRP A 39 8.13 -7.27 -22.93
CA TRP A 39 8.50 -5.87 -23.17
C TRP A 39 8.25 -5.41 -24.60
N GLN A 40 8.27 -6.33 -25.58
CA GLN A 40 7.92 -6.01 -26.97
C GLN A 40 6.42 -5.70 -27.13
N VAL A 41 5.58 -6.34 -26.31
CA VAL A 41 4.12 -6.12 -26.32
C VAL A 41 3.72 -4.90 -25.49
N MET A 42 4.39 -4.64 -24.36
CA MET A 42 4.02 -3.58 -23.42
C MET A 42 4.83 -2.29 -23.54
N GLY A 43 5.80 -2.21 -24.46
CA GLY A 43 6.46 -0.95 -24.80
C GLY A 43 7.52 -0.45 -23.81
N LYS A 44 8.37 -1.34 -23.26
CA LYS A 44 9.57 -0.95 -22.47
C LYS A 44 9.36 0.21 -21.47
N PRO A 45 8.42 0.11 -20.52
CA PRO A 45 8.20 1.16 -19.54
C PRO A 45 9.46 1.50 -18.73
N ASP A 46 9.69 2.79 -18.59
CA ASP A 46 10.72 3.32 -17.71
C ASP A 46 10.43 2.96 -16.26
N PHE A 47 11.48 2.95 -15.43
CA PHE A 47 11.33 2.59 -14.03
C PHE A 47 10.36 3.52 -13.30
N SER A 48 10.41 4.82 -13.58
CA SER A 48 9.51 5.82 -12.98
C SER A 48 8.05 5.53 -13.29
N GLU A 49 7.74 5.28 -14.57
CA GLU A 49 6.40 4.92 -15.02
C GLU A 49 5.91 3.62 -14.37
N PHE A 50 6.79 2.61 -14.32
CA PHE A 50 6.48 1.35 -13.67
C PHE A 50 6.21 1.50 -12.17
N TYR A 51 7.03 2.29 -11.46
CA TYR A 51 6.88 2.54 -10.03
C TYR A 51 5.59 3.31 -9.71
N GLN A 52 5.27 4.36 -10.46
CA GLN A 52 4.05 5.15 -10.24
C GLN A 52 2.78 4.36 -10.58
N ASN A 53 2.83 3.49 -11.58
CA ASN A 53 1.67 2.72 -12.05
C ASN A 53 1.64 1.26 -11.59
N GLN A 54 2.35 0.91 -10.50
CA GLN A 54 2.38 -0.46 -9.97
C GLN A 54 1.00 -1.02 -9.63
N LEU A 55 0.12 -0.20 -9.05
CA LEU A 55 -1.26 -0.58 -8.69
C LEU A 55 -2.28 -0.30 -9.80
N GLY A 56 -1.88 0.43 -10.84
CA GLY A 56 -2.70 0.75 -12.00
C GLY A 56 -2.45 -0.23 -13.14
N PHE A 57 -1.91 0.29 -14.26
CA PHE A 57 -1.67 -0.49 -15.47
C PHE A 57 -0.79 -1.73 -15.26
N PHE A 58 0.19 -1.66 -14.35
CA PHE A 58 1.11 -2.78 -14.09
C PHE A 58 0.64 -3.73 -12.97
N ARG A 59 -0.55 -3.52 -12.41
CA ARG A 59 -1.11 -4.40 -11.36
C ARG A 59 -1.12 -5.88 -11.74
N PRO A 60 -1.46 -6.30 -12.97
CA PRO A 60 -1.42 -7.71 -13.36
C PRO A 60 -0.02 -8.35 -13.29
N ILE A 61 1.02 -7.52 -13.32
CA ILE A 61 2.43 -7.94 -13.29
C ILE A 61 2.94 -7.95 -11.84
N THR A 62 2.67 -6.90 -11.07
CA THR A 62 3.14 -6.73 -9.69
C THR A 62 2.33 -7.58 -8.71
N LEU A 63 1.01 -7.53 -8.80
CA LEU A 63 0.08 -8.20 -7.89
C LEU A 63 -0.65 -9.38 -8.54
N GLY A 64 -0.68 -9.47 -9.87
CA GLY A 64 -1.36 -10.54 -10.62
C GLY A 64 -0.44 -11.66 -11.11
N SER A 65 -1.02 -12.63 -11.83
CA SER A 65 -0.38 -13.87 -12.30
C SER A 65 0.32 -13.75 -13.67
N ARG A 66 0.41 -12.55 -14.25
CA ARG A 66 0.91 -12.36 -15.63
C ARG A 66 2.37 -12.77 -15.84
N LEU A 67 3.13 -13.06 -14.79
CA LEU A 67 4.52 -13.53 -14.89
C LEU A 67 4.68 -15.01 -14.51
N ASP A 68 3.61 -15.70 -14.13
CA ASP A 68 3.69 -17.08 -13.62
C ASP A 68 4.17 -18.07 -14.70
N HIS A 69 3.88 -17.76 -15.97
CA HIS A 69 4.27 -18.57 -17.12
C HIS A 69 5.73 -18.38 -17.57
N ILE A 70 6.47 -17.44 -16.98
CA ILE A 70 7.87 -17.15 -17.38
C ILE A 70 8.84 -18.18 -16.80
N GLY A 71 8.42 -18.97 -15.80
CA GLY A 71 9.21 -20.06 -15.23
C GLY A 71 10.44 -19.61 -14.43
N SER A 72 10.64 -18.30 -14.24
CA SER A 72 11.76 -17.77 -13.45
C SER A 72 11.42 -17.66 -11.97
N HIS A 73 12.02 -18.54 -11.16
CA HIS A 73 11.86 -18.52 -9.70
C HIS A 73 12.33 -17.22 -9.07
N GLU A 74 13.43 -16.63 -9.56
CA GLU A 74 13.95 -15.37 -9.03
C GLU A 74 12.98 -14.21 -9.25
N LEU A 75 12.41 -14.11 -10.46
CA LEU A 75 11.45 -13.06 -10.79
C LEU A 75 10.18 -13.17 -9.94
N LEU A 76 9.69 -14.40 -9.73
CA LEU A 76 8.52 -14.67 -8.89
C LEU A 76 8.77 -14.34 -7.41
N ALA A 77 9.97 -14.65 -6.90
CA ALA A 77 10.37 -14.29 -5.53
C ALA A 77 10.42 -12.76 -5.34
N LYS A 78 11.07 -12.04 -6.26
CA LYS A 78 11.12 -10.57 -6.24
C LYS A 78 9.73 -9.94 -6.32
N ARG A 79 8.83 -10.51 -7.13
CA ARG A 79 7.42 -10.09 -7.18
C ARG A 79 6.71 -10.33 -5.84
N ALA A 80 6.97 -11.46 -5.18
CA ALA A 80 6.37 -11.76 -3.87
C ALA A 80 6.75 -10.69 -2.84
N HIS A 81 8.01 -10.23 -2.82
CA HIS A 81 8.43 -9.13 -1.95
C HIS A 81 7.67 -7.82 -2.24
N LEU A 82 7.45 -7.49 -3.51
CA LEU A 82 6.61 -6.34 -3.87
C LEU A 82 5.17 -6.48 -3.36
N ARG A 83 4.56 -7.65 -3.54
CA ARG A 83 3.22 -7.93 -2.99
C ARG A 83 3.16 -7.75 -1.49
N TRP A 84 4.17 -8.25 -0.77
CA TRP A 84 4.28 -8.09 0.67
C TRP A 84 4.32 -6.62 1.11
N THR A 85 5.11 -5.78 0.44
CA THR A 85 5.16 -4.35 0.80
C THR A 85 3.80 -3.66 0.62
N TRP A 86 3.07 -3.95 -0.46
CA TRP A 86 1.73 -3.39 -0.68
C TRP A 86 0.71 -3.93 0.31
N LEU A 87 0.81 -5.21 0.69
CA LEU A 87 -0.05 -5.79 1.72
C LEU A 87 0.19 -5.12 3.09
N THR A 88 1.46 -4.86 3.44
CA THR A 88 1.80 -4.13 4.67
C THR A 88 1.22 -2.72 4.66
N VAL A 89 1.37 -1.98 3.55
CA VAL A 89 0.79 -0.63 3.42
C VAL A 89 -0.73 -0.67 3.60
N LEU A 90 -1.41 -1.61 2.92
CA LEU A 90 -2.87 -1.77 3.04
C LEU A 90 -3.29 -2.11 4.48
N ALA A 91 -2.63 -3.09 5.11
CA ALA A 91 -2.93 -3.49 6.50
C ALA A 91 -2.76 -2.33 7.49
N MET A 92 -1.72 -1.53 7.30
CA MET A 92 -1.47 -0.34 8.14
C MET A 92 -2.51 0.76 7.90
N LEU A 93 -2.95 0.98 6.66
CA LEU A 93 -4.04 1.92 6.37
C LEU A 93 -5.35 1.49 7.03
N PHE A 94 -5.72 0.21 6.94
CA PHE A 94 -6.89 -0.31 7.65
C PHE A 94 -6.78 -0.16 9.17
N SER A 95 -5.58 -0.39 9.72
CA SER A 95 -5.31 -0.23 11.15
C SER A 95 -5.45 1.24 11.58
N ALA A 96 -4.98 2.19 10.75
CA ALA A 96 -5.17 3.62 11.00
C ALA A 96 -6.65 4.01 11.01
N CYS A 97 -7.43 3.54 10.02
CA CYS A 97 -8.86 3.81 9.95
C CYS A 97 -9.62 3.25 11.16
N ALA A 98 -9.29 2.02 11.57
CA ALA A 98 -9.87 1.41 12.76
C ALA A 98 -9.53 2.21 14.02
N LEU A 99 -8.27 2.65 14.16
CA LEU A 99 -7.82 3.46 15.29
C LEU A 99 -8.58 4.79 15.42
N VAL A 100 -8.84 5.46 14.29
CA VAL A 100 -9.65 6.70 14.25
C VAL A 100 -11.09 6.43 14.65
N GLY A 101 -11.69 5.33 14.17
CA GLY A 101 -13.04 4.91 14.58
C GLY A 101 -13.14 4.67 16.08
N PHE A 102 -12.19 3.93 16.65
CA PHE A 102 -12.12 3.73 18.10
C PHE A 102 -11.95 5.04 18.86
N GLU A 103 -11.07 5.94 18.41
CA GLU A 103 -10.89 7.24 19.07
C GLU A 103 -12.18 8.08 19.06
N ALA A 104 -12.96 8.03 17.98
CA ALA A 104 -14.24 8.72 17.87
C ALA A 104 -15.28 8.19 18.87
N ASP A 105 -15.36 6.87 19.06
CA ASP A 105 -16.30 6.24 20.01
C ASP A 105 -15.93 6.51 21.48
N PHE A 106 -14.64 6.65 21.79
CA PHE A 106 -14.17 6.93 23.16
C PHE A 106 -14.12 8.42 23.51
N ARG A 107 -14.13 9.32 22.52
CA ARG A 107 -14.33 10.75 22.80
C ARG A 107 -15.74 10.87 23.36
N PRO A 108 -15.94 11.37 24.60
CA PRO A 108 -17.27 11.55 25.12
C PRO A 108 -18.02 12.38 24.11
N ALA A 109 -19.17 11.88 23.63
CA ALA A 109 -20.13 12.72 22.97
C ALA A 109 -20.23 13.95 23.88
N LYS A 110 -19.80 15.11 23.41
CA LYS A 110 -20.23 16.36 24.01
C LYS A 110 -21.73 16.33 23.80
N SER A 111 -22.44 15.66 24.70
CA SER A 111 -23.85 15.88 24.89
C SER A 111 -23.91 17.39 25.05
N VAL A 112 -24.41 18.02 24.00
CA VAL A 112 -24.99 19.33 24.12
C VAL A 112 -26.13 19.09 25.09
N ILE A 113 -25.81 19.11 26.39
CA ILE A 113 -26.76 19.37 27.44
C ILE A 113 -27.07 20.84 27.21
N THR A 114 -27.93 21.13 26.24
CA THR A 114 -28.67 22.37 26.23
C THR A 114 -29.46 22.33 27.54
N PRO A 115 -29.14 23.20 28.52
CA PRO A 115 -29.96 23.26 29.71
C PRO A 115 -31.40 23.56 29.28
N ILE A 116 -32.33 22.73 29.76
CA ILE A 116 -33.77 22.83 29.51
C ILE A 116 -34.35 24.17 30.03
N GLU A 117 -33.55 25.00 30.70
CA GLU A 117 -33.91 26.39 31.07
C GLU A 117 -34.06 27.34 29.87
N SER A 118 -33.68 26.93 28.65
CA SER A 118 -33.84 27.74 27.44
C SER A 118 -35.15 27.51 26.68
N ILE A 119 -35.97 26.54 27.08
CA ILE A 119 -37.31 26.34 26.50
C ILE A 119 -38.29 27.24 27.27
N LYS A 120 -38.39 28.51 26.85
CA LYS A 120 -39.54 29.34 27.21
C LYS A 120 -40.78 28.76 26.53
N LEU A 121 -41.67 28.16 27.33
CA LEU A 121 -43.04 27.80 26.95
C LEU A 121 -43.89 29.07 26.85
#